data_AF-A0A433D811-F1
#
_entry.id   AF-A0A433D811-F1
#
_cell.length_a   1.000
_cell.length_b   1.000
_cell.length_c   1.000
_cell.angle_alpha   90.00
_cell.angle_beta   90.00
_cell.angle_gamma   90.00
#
_symmetry.space_group_name_H-M   'P 1'
#
loop_
_entity.id
_entity.type
_entity.pdbx_description
1 polymer ?
#
loop_
_entity_poly.entity_id
_entity_poly.type
_entity_poly.pdbx_seq_one_letter_code
_entity_poly.pdbx_strand_id
1 'polypeptide(L)'
;MENTQGTINHSNLSSVVCQHALMKKFPVLPPELVHEILVYLKDDPSGSGTIDLIACSLVSITWYQQARLLLGENPFEPLTKARVPREYDLVRAVELLVESRRLGLDYCDRITELNISIDALTSDPSGSKPHGYIPEHAEAYRTVLRVAPKINVLCVDMTWYFNIYTSACLRKIYAFFDSIIPLCGRVTGLRFTRDTCIEIVEFMPRFIETFADRLVLFQTDLIYFNDPLLQQALRLCTQMRDVEFANTDINDLADVVPYWPHLRTFRGYHDPEIGDINVDSLVYKLAKFCMHLEEAVLVNDDLATCFDVTDTAMCFLLKHCPNLRHLAVAGHRLTDEFLHVAKTALPQLERLSIRGCPRIWGDVVAGKAWPELKELELEGCGSLEWKFVQGVIDGCPALKAVRLPGHFNEEMAQGFMMPLEFERGAAKEVGRRWWWCSDPLAYRHPVRGSAIWRRS
;
A
#
# COMPACT_ATOMS: atom_id res chain seq x y z
N MET A 1 13.60 74.13 -29.39
CA MET A 1 14.60 73.58 -30.33
C MET A 1 14.94 72.17 -29.85
N GLU A 2 14.24 71.10 -30.26
CA GLU A 2 13.64 70.81 -31.59
C GLU A 2 14.67 71.02 -32.71
N ASN A 3 14.91 70.17 -33.70
CA ASN A 3 14.29 68.88 -34.12
C ASN A 3 15.34 68.11 -34.99
N THR A 4 15.18 66.93 -35.61
CA THR A 4 14.00 66.09 -35.98
C THR A 4 14.45 64.64 -36.30
N GLN A 5 13.61 63.64 -35.99
CA GLN A 5 13.26 62.42 -36.78
C GLN A 5 14.30 61.50 -37.48
N GLY A 6 14.02 60.18 -37.45
CA GLY A 6 14.69 59.17 -38.29
C GLY A 6 14.28 57.71 -38.03
N THR A 7 12.98 57.39 -38.04
CA THR A 7 12.46 56.03 -37.73
C THR A 7 12.47 55.06 -38.92
N ILE A 8 13.06 53.88 -38.69
CA ILE A 8 12.71 52.52 -39.18
C ILE A 8 11.95 52.39 -40.51
N ASN A 9 12.51 51.62 -41.48
CA ASN A 9 11.70 50.61 -42.16
C ASN A 9 12.49 49.42 -42.75
N HIS A 10 11.78 48.31 -42.99
CA HIS A 10 12.32 46.98 -43.29
C HIS A 10 12.78 46.77 -44.74
N SER A 11 14.03 46.34 -44.94
CA SER A 11 14.41 45.41 -46.01
C SER A 11 15.83 44.84 -45.79
N ASN A 12 15.93 43.53 -45.60
CA ASN A 12 16.95 42.61 -46.18
C ASN A 12 16.94 41.27 -45.45
N LEU A 13 15.99 40.43 -45.85
CA LEU A 13 16.21 38.98 -45.87
C LEU A 13 17.29 38.66 -46.92
N SER A 14 18.00 37.55 -46.69
CA SER A 14 19.02 36.91 -47.55
C SER A 14 20.45 37.46 -47.52
N SER A 15 21.40 36.52 -47.63
CA SER A 15 22.81 36.70 -47.98
C SER A 15 23.78 37.32 -46.96
N VAL A 16 24.02 36.62 -45.84
CA VAL A 16 25.41 36.44 -45.35
C VAL A 16 25.66 34.96 -45.06
N VAL A 17 26.12 34.23 -46.07
CA VAL A 17 26.75 32.91 -45.89
C VAL A 17 28.22 33.13 -45.58
N CYS A 18 28.57 33.08 -44.29
CA CYS A 18 29.91 32.91 -43.70
C CYS A 18 29.72 32.95 -42.17
N GLN A 19 30.36 32.15 -41.31
CA GLN A 19 31.26 31.01 -41.47
C GLN A 19 31.23 30.22 -40.15
N HIS A 20 31.36 28.89 -40.20
CA HIS A 20 31.84 28.01 -39.11
C HIS A 20 31.64 28.46 -37.63
N ALA A 21 30.48 28.12 -37.06
CA ALA A 21 30.41 27.72 -35.65
C ALA A 21 30.25 26.20 -35.60
N LEU A 22 31.33 25.49 -35.25
CA LEU A 22 31.38 24.03 -35.19
C LEU A 22 30.53 23.48 -34.03
N MET A 23 29.23 23.29 -34.25
CA MET A 23 28.55 22.19 -33.59
C MET A 23 29.15 20.89 -34.14
N LYS A 24 30.15 20.33 -33.45
CA LYS A 24 30.57 18.95 -33.66
C LYS A 24 29.30 18.10 -33.62
N LYS A 25 28.95 17.43 -34.71
CA LYS A 25 28.02 16.30 -34.67
C LYS A 25 28.67 15.25 -33.77
N PHE A 26 28.31 15.24 -32.49
CA PHE A 26 28.67 14.14 -31.60
C PHE A 26 28.16 12.85 -32.24
N PRO A 27 28.97 11.77 -32.27
CA PRO A 27 28.52 10.50 -32.80
C PRO A 27 27.33 10.02 -31.96
N VAL A 28 26.14 10.05 -32.54
CA VAL A 28 24.93 9.52 -31.90
C VAL A 28 25.06 8.00 -31.93
N LEU A 29 25.22 7.40 -30.76
CA LEU A 29 25.24 5.95 -30.61
C LEU A 29 23.90 5.37 -31.12
N PRO A 30 23.93 4.25 -31.88
CA PRO A 30 22.72 3.50 -32.20
C PRO A 30 21.95 3.12 -30.92
N PRO A 31 20.61 3.09 -30.94
CA PRO A 31 19.80 2.77 -29.77
C PRO A 31 20.18 1.44 -29.11
N GLU A 32 20.64 0.47 -29.89
CA GLU A 32 21.04 -0.86 -29.44
C GLU A 32 22.30 -0.79 -28.56
N LEU A 33 23.31 0.00 -28.95
CA LEU A 33 24.51 0.21 -28.16
C LEU A 33 24.23 1.06 -26.91
N VAL A 34 23.29 2.00 -26.99
CA VAL A 34 22.83 2.75 -25.81
C VAL A 34 22.13 1.79 -24.83
N HIS A 35 21.29 0.87 -25.32
CA HIS A 35 20.64 -0.13 -24.48
C HIS A 35 21.66 -1.02 -23.76
N GLU A 36 22.65 -1.54 -24.49
CA GLU A 36 23.72 -2.39 -23.95
C GLU A 36 24.50 -1.69 -22.82
N ILE A 37 24.88 -0.41 -23.02
CA ILE A 37 25.53 0.41 -21.98
C ILE A 37 24.63 0.56 -20.73
N LEU A 38 23.34 0.79 -20.92
CA LEU A 38 22.40 1.00 -19.81
C LEU A 38 22.10 -0.30 -19.03
N VAL A 39 22.16 -1.47 -19.67
CA VAL A 39 22.03 -2.77 -18.97
C VAL A 39 23.14 -2.92 -17.92
N TYR A 40 24.39 -2.56 -18.25
CA TYR A 40 25.49 -2.60 -17.27
C TYR A 40 25.30 -1.66 -16.07
N LEU A 41 24.57 -0.55 -16.22
CA LEU A 41 24.21 0.34 -15.10
C LEU A 41 23.05 -0.21 -14.26
N LYS A 42 22.15 -0.98 -14.86
CA LYS A 42 21.02 -1.60 -14.14
C LYS A 42 21.49 -2.64 -13.13
N ASP A 43 22.49 -3.42 -13.52
CA ASP A 43 23.02 -4.54 -12.73
C ASP A 43 24.14 -4.11 -11.76
N ASP A 44 24.27 -2.80 -11.46
CA ASP A 44 25.27 -2.28 -10.52
C ASP A 44 25.02 -2.80 -9.09
N PRO A 45 25.98 -3.56 -8.50
CA PRO A 45 25.86 -4.07 -7.13
C PRO A 45 25.90 -2.97 -6.04
N SER A 46 26.16 -1.70 -6.38
CA SER A 46 26.13 -0.56 -5.45
C SER A 46 24.72 -0.13 -5.02
N GLY A 47 23.68 -0.59 -5.72
CA GLY A 47 22.30 -0.16 -5.51
C GLY A 47 21.91 1.18 -6.16
N SER A 48 22.87 1.98 -6.66
CA SER A 48 22.57 3.29 -7.27
C SER A 48 22.03 3.21 -8.71
N GLY A 49 22.10 2.04 -9.36
CA GLY A 49 21.79 1.85 -10.78
C GLY A 49 20.47 2.45 -11.27
N THR A 50 19.43 2.53 -10.42
CA THR A 50 18.17 3.22 -10.79
C THR A 50 18.35 4.75 -10.92
N ILE A 51 19.08 5.39 -10.00
CA ILE A 51 19.41 6.82 -10.07
C ILE A 51 20.30 7.11 -11.28
N ASP A 52 21.28 6.24 -11.55
CA ASP A 52 22.19 6.42 -12.68
C ASP A 52 21.50 6.21 -14.04
N LEU A 53 20.56 5.26 -14.14
CA LEU A 53 19.67 5.12 -15.29
C LEU A 53 18.79 6.35 -15.51
N ILE A 54 18.24 6.96 -14.43
CA ILE A 54 17.50 8.22 -14.53
C ILE A 54 18.42 9.33 -15.05
N ALA A 55 19.61 9.51 -14.47
CA ALA A 55 20.56 10.53 -14.94
C ALA A 55 20.92 10.36 -16.42
N CYS A 56 21.18 9.12 -16.84
CA CYS A 56 21.41 8.76 -18.23
C CYS A 56 20.22 9.08 -19.14
N SER A 57 18.97 8.90 -18.67
CA SER A 57 17.76 9.23 -19.43
C SER A 57 17.65 10.73 -19.78
N LEU A 58 18.31 11.62 -19.04
CA LEU A 58 18.24 13.07 -19.26
C LEU A 58 19.19 13.55 -20.38
N VAL A 59 20.08 12.69 -20.90
CA VAL A 59 21.12 13.06 -21.88
C VAL A 59 20.57 13.39 -23.26
N SER A 60 19.59 12.62 -23.75
CA SER A 60 18.96 12.81 -25.07
C SER A 60 17.70 11.97 -25.22
N ILE A 61 16.89 12.24 -26.26
CA ILE A 61 15.67 11.46 -26.57
C ILE A 61 15.99 9.96 -26.78
N THR A 62 17.08 9.61 -27.46
CA THR A 62 17.50 8.21 -27.65
C THR A 62 17.81 7.54 -26.32
N TRP A 63 18.55 8.24 -25.44
CA TRP A 63 18.92 7.73 -24.12
C TRP A 63 17.71 7.62 -23.19
N TYR A 64 16.79 8.58 -23.23
CA TYR A 64 15.49 8.50 -22.56
C TYR A 64 14.72 7.25 -22.97
N GLN A 65 14.52 7.04 -24.27
CA GLN A 65 13.77 5.90 -24.80
C GLN A 65 14.35 4.56 -24.35
N GLN A 66 15.69 4.40 -24.40
CA GLN A 66 16.34 3.16 -23.98
C GLN A 66 16.34 2.96 -22.46
N ALA A 67 16.56 4.01 -21.67
CA ALA A 67 16.47 3.94 -20.21
C ALA A 67 15.04 3.60 -19.75
N ARG A 68 13.99 4.10 -20.42
CA ARG A 68 12.59 3.77 -20.11
C ARG A 68 12.22 2.30 -20.31
N LEU A 69 12.97 1.54 -21.12
CA LEU A 69 12.76 0.09 -21.26
C LEU A 69 13.34 -0.70 -20.07
N LEU A 70 14.31 -0.13 -19.37
CA LEU A 70 15.03 -0.76 -18.26
C LEU A 70 14.49 -0.33 -16.89
N LEU A 71 14.03 0.91 -16.79
CA LEU A 71 13.33 1.50 -15.66
C LEU A 71 11.92 0.92 -15.51
N GLY A 72 11.46 0.71 -14.27
CA GLY A 72 10.09 0.29 -13.99
C GLY A 72 9.02 1.34 -14.30
N GLU A 73 7.77 0.98 -14.00
CA GLU A 73 6.60 1.87 -14.19
C GLU A 73 6.75 3.20 -13.42
N ASN A 74 7.31 3.11 -12.21
CA ASN A 74 7.76 4.23 -11.39
C ASN A 74 9.29 4.12 -11.16
N PRO A 75 10.13 4.94 -11.83
CA PRO A 75 11.57 4.94 -11.61
C PRO A 75 11.99 5.58 -10.28
N PHE A 76 11.10 6.35 -9.66
CA PHE A 76 11.30 6.96 -8.33
C PHE A 76 10.67 6.11 -7.21
N GLU A 77 10.55 4.80 -7.42
CA GLU A 77 9.99 3.85 -6.44
C GLU A 77 10.60 4.00 -5.01
N PRO A 78 11.90 4.30 -4.83
CA PRO A 78 12.44 4.52 -3.47
C PRO A 78 11.93 5.79 -2.77
N LEU A 79 11.41 6.79 -3.50
CA LEU A 79 10.68 7.93 -2.92
C LEU A 79 9.25 7.56 -2.53
N THR A 80 8.70 6.45 -3.03
CA THR A 80 7.29 6.07 -2.82
C THR A 80 7.12 4.84 -1.92
N LYS A 81 8.17 4.04 -1.74
CA LYS A 81 8.19 2.90 -0.81
C LYS A 81 8.45 3.33 0.63
N ALA A 82 7.78 2.65 1.57
CA ALA A 82 7.91 2.86 3.01
C ALA A 82 9.36 2.84 3.52
N ARG A 83 10.29 2.13 2.86
CA ARG A 83 11.72 2.17 3.22
C ARG A 83 12.57 2.76 2.09
N VAL A 84 13.08 3.97 2.32
CA VAL A 84 14.18 4.52 1.50
C VAL A 84 15.43 3.66 1.78
N PRO A 85 16.10 3.05 0.77
CA PRO A 85 17.35 2.34 0.99
C PRO A 85 18.42 3.28 1.58
N ARG A 86 19.28 2.78 2.48
CA ARG A 86 20.37 3.60 3.08
C ARG A 86 21.37 4.14 2.04
N GLU A 87 21.42 3.53 0.86
CA GLU A 87 22.27 3.89 -0.28
C GLU A 87 21.57 4.82 -1.28
N TYR A 88 20.28 5.13 -1.09
CA TYR A 88 19.52 5.98 -2.01
C TYR A 88 19.74 7.45 -1.69
N ASP A 89 20.53 8.12 -2.52
CA ASP A 89 20.78 9.57 -2.43
C ASP A 89 19.50 10.36 -2.78
N LEU A 90 18.73 10.68 -1.73
CA LEU A 90 17.49 11.45 -1.79
C LEU A 90 17.69 12.81 -2.48
N VAL A 91 18.80 13.50 -2.20
CA VAL A 91 19.05 14.85 -2.76
C VAL A 91 19.28 14.73 -4.27
N ARG A 92 20.21 13.86 -4.70
CA ARG A 92 20.51 13.61 -6.11
C ARG A 92 19.28 13.11 -6.87
N ALA A 93 18.46 12.26 -6.26
CA ALA A 93 17.20 11.81 -6.87
C ALA A 93 16.24 12.99 -7.11
N VAL A 94 16.09 13.91 -6.15
CA VAL A 94 15.21 15.07 -6.30
C VAL A 94 15.76 16.09 -7.31
N GLU A 95 17.08 16.29 -7.38
CA GLU A 95 17.71 17.11 -8.43
C GLU A 95 17.39 16.56 -9.83
N LEU A 96 17.53 15.24 -10.04
CA LEU A 96 17.18 14.59 -11.30
C LEU A 96 15.68 14.67 -11.61
N LEU A 97 14.81 14.59 -10.59
CA LEU A 97 13.37 14.76 -10.75
C LEU A 97 13.02 16.18 -11.21
N VAL A 98 13.61 17.21 -10.58
CA VAL A 98 13.46 18.62 -10.98
C VAL A 98 13.93 18.85 -12.42
N GLU A 99 15.10 18.34 -12.77
CA GLU A 99 15.67 18.49 -14.11
C GLU A 99 14.84 17.74 -15.16
N SER A 100 14.32 16.55 -14.84
CA SER A 100 13.41 15.82 -15.74
C SER A 100 12.15 16.63 -16.06
N ARG A 101 11.58 17.34 -15.08
CA ARG A 101 10.44 18.25 -15.30
C ARG A 101 10.83 19.47 -16.13
N ARG A 102 12.04 20.02 -15.95
CA ARG A 102 12.57 21.10 -16.78
C ARG A 102 12.74 20.69 -18.25
N LEU A 103 13.07 19.42 -18.49
CA LEU A 103 13.18 18.81 -19.82
C LEU A 103 11.83 18.33 -20.40
N GLY A 104 10.72 18.47 -19.66
CA GLY A 104 9.39 18.08 -20.11
C GLY A 104 9.12 16.57 -20.09
N LEU A 105 9.86 15.80 -19.27
CA LEU A 105 9.65 14.36 -19.09
C LEU A 105 8.52 14.07 -18.09
N ASP A 106 7.92 12.89 -18.20
CA ASP A 106 6.69 12.51 -17.48
C ASP A 106 6.92 11.96 -16.06
N TYR A 107 8.16 11.98 -15.54
CA TYR A 107 8.49 11.36 -14.26
C TYR A 107 7.74 11.95 -13.06
N CYS A 108 7.65 13.28 -12.96
CA CYS A 108 6.86 13.94 -11.91
C CYS A 108 5.37 13.58 -11.95
N ASP A 109 4.84 13.25 -13.13
CA ASP A 109 3.44 12.88 -13.36
C ASP A 109 3.15 11.40 -13.06
N ARG A 110 4.17 10.62 -12.66
CA ARG A 110 4.05 9.22 -12.24
C ARG A 110 4.09 9.03 -10.72
N ILE A 111 4.51 10.05 -9.98
CA ILE A 111 4.57 10.02 -8.52
C ILE A 111 3.20 10.41 -7.95
N THR A 112 2.44 9.43 -7.46
CA THR A 112 1.15 9.60 -6.77
C THR A 112 1.26 9.49 -5.26
N GLU A 113 2.31 8.84 -4.76
CA GLU A 113 2.57 8.64 -3.34
C GLU A 113 3.95 9.17 -2.99
N LEU A 114 4.13 9.75 -1.80
CA LEU A 114 5.43 10.16 -1.29
C LEU A 114 5.65 9.56 0.10
N ASN A 115 6.72 8.80 0.28
CA ASN A 115 7.17 8.35 1.59
C ASN A 115 8.17 9.31 2.20
N ILE A 116 7.87 9.77 3.41
CA ILE A 116 8.71 10.62 4.24
C ILE A 116 9.20 9.76 5.41
N SER A 117 10.45 9.33 5.34
CA SER A 117 11.08 8.58 6.43
C SER A 117 11.66 9.53 7.47
N ILE A 118 11.31 9.32 8.74
CA ILE A 118 11.86 10.10 9.86
C ILE A 118 13.37 9.88 10.01
N ASP A 119 13.85 8.65 9.75
CA ASP A 119 15.27 8.33 9.66
C ASP A 119 15.97 9.24 8.64
N ALA A 120 15.38 9.43 7.45
CA ALA A 120 15.95 10.31 6.42
C ALA A 120 15.98 11.79 6.83
N LEU A 121 15.15 12.24 7.77
CA LEU A 121 15.18 13.61 8.30
C LEU A 121 16.27 13.81 9.36
N THR A 122 16.99 12.75 9.78
CA THR A 122 17.95 12.83 10.90
C THR A 122 19.27 12.09 10.63
N SER A 123 20.32 12.46 11.37
CA SER A 123 21.67 11.93 11.16
C SER A 123 21.95 10.68 11.99
N ASP A 124 22.41 9.63 11.30
CA ASP A 124 23.09 8.42 11.78
C ASP A 124 22.30 7.42 12.66
N PRO A 125 21.93 6.24 12.12
CA PRO A 125 21.34 5.13 12.87
C PRO A 125 22.38 4.24 13.61
N SER A 126 23.65 4.63 13.72
CA SER A 126 24.69 3.85 14.44
C SER A 126 24.55 3.82 15.97
N GLY A 127 23.64 4.60 16.55
CA GLY A 127 23.41 4.69 17.99
C GLY A 127 24.54 5.36 18.80
N SER A 128 25.54 5.96 18.12
CA SER A 128 26.73 6.50 18.78
C SER A 128 26.69 8.01 19.07
N LYS A 129 25.73 8.74 18.49
CA LYS A 129 25.55 10.20 18.64
C LYS A 129 24.06 10.58 18.60
N PRO A 130 23.65 11.70 19.23
CA PRO A 130 22.27 12.17 19.15
C PRO A 130 21.90 12.59 17.72
N HIS A 131 20.71 12.18 17.30
CA HIS A 131 20.13 12.47 15.98
C HIS A 131 20.06 13.99 15.68
N GLY A 132 20.88 14.45 14.74
CA GLY A 132 20.86 15.79 14.19
C GLY A 132 19.94 15.89 12.98
N TYR A 133 18.96 16.78 13.00
CA TYR A 133 18.06 17.03 11.86
C TYR A 133 18.83 17.49 10.62
N ILE A 134 18.48 16.95 9.44
CA ILE A 134 19.10 17.21 8.13
C ILE A 134 18.23 18.17 7.28
N PRO A 135 18.56 19.47 7.16
CA PRO A 135 17.76 20.43 6.41
C PRO A 135 17.66 20.15 4.91
N GLU A 136 18.70 19.54 4.32
CA GLU A 136 18.80 19.26 2.89
C GLU A 136 17.76 18.20 2.47
N HIS A 137 17.60 17.14 3.26
CA HIS A 137 16.60 16.09 3.04
C HIS A 137 15.17 16.62 3.23
N ALA A 138 14.96 17.47 4.24
CA ALA A 138 13.70 18.16 4.43
C ALA A 138 13.32 19.05 3.22
N GLU A 139 14.28 19.79 2.66
CA GLU A 139 14.03 20.62 1.47
C GLU A 139 13.88 19.77 0.19
N ALA A 140 14.53 18.62 0.11
CA ALA A 140 14.30 17.64 -0.94
C ALA A 140 12.83 17.15 -0.93
N TYR A 141 12.29 16.75 0.23
CA TYR A 141 10.87 16.36 0.36
C TYR A 141 9.90 17.50 0.01
N ARG A 142 10.16 18.73 0.48
CA ARG A 142 9.35 19.91 0.06
C ARG A 142 9.41 20.11 -1.44
N THR A 143 10.58 19.92 -2.06
CA THR A 143 10.75 20.07 -3.50
C THR A 143 9.97 19.02 -4.27
N VAL A 144 9.95 17.75 -3.83
CA VAL A 144 9.09 16.70 -4.43
C VAL A 144 7.62 17.13 -4.41
N LEU A 145 7.09 17.60 -3.28
CA LEU A 145 5.70 18.07 -3.17
C LEU A 145 5.38 19.26 -4.09
N ARG A 146 6.37 20.14 -4.38
CA ARG A 146 6.21 21.22 -5.36
C ARG A 146 6.27 20.71 -6.81
N VAL A 147 7.12 19.72 -7.11
CA VAL A 147 7.39 19.29 -8.49
C VAL A 147 6.55 18.12 -8.98
N ALA A 148 5.96 17.30 -8.12
CA ALA A 148 5.14 16.14 -8.47
C ALA A 148 3.63 16.43 -8.25
N PRO A 149 2.89 16.88 -9.28
CA PRO A 149 1.54 17.44 -9.10
C PRO A 149 0.47 16.39 -8.78
N LYS A 150 0.75 15.09 -8.95
CA LYS A 150 -0.24 14.01 -8.75
C LYS A 150 -0.15 13.32 -7.38
N ILE A 151 0.73 13.79 -6.48
CA ILE A 151 0.80 13.28 -5.12
C ILE A 151 -0.55 13.49 -4.43
N ASN A 152 -1.20 12.38 -4.08
CA ASN A 152 -2.46 12.33 -3.34
C ASN A 152 -2.38 11.43 -2.09
N VAL A 153 -1.30 10.66 -1.91
CA VAL A 153 -1.02 9.89 -0.69
C VAL A 153 0.32 10.32 -0.09
N LEU A 154 0.35 10.57 1.22
CA LEU A 154 1.59 10.66 1.99
C LEU A 154 1.75 9.40 2.84
N CYS A 155 2.94 8.81 2.80
CA CYS A 155 3.38 7.81 3.74
C CYS A 155 4.38 8.46 4.70
N VAL A 156 4.25 8.21 6.00
CA VAL A 156 5.20 8.62 7.03
C VAL A 156 5.76 7.36 7.67
N ASP A 157 7.06 7.15 7.48
CA ASP A 157 7.80 5.98 7.94
C ASP A 157 8.60 6.32 9.21
N MET A 158 8.27 5.65 10.31
CA MET A 158 8.71 5.99 11.67
C MET A 158 9.66 4.92 12.24
N THR A 159 10.46 4.27 11.36
CA THR A 159 11.21 3.05 11.68
C THR A 159 12.17 3.06 12.86
N TRP A 160 12.44 1.84 13.29
CA TRP A 160 12.92 1.41 14.59
C TRP A 160 14.43 1.60 14.81
N TYR A 161 14.81 2.54 15.70
CA TYR A 161 16.09 2.49 16.43
C TYR A 161 15.86 2.85 17.92
N PHE A 162 16.49 2.08 18.81
CA PHE A 162 16.44 2.35 20.25
C PHE A 162 17.16 3.67 20.58
N ASN A 163 16.46 4.51 21.38
CA ASN A 163 16.90 5.71 22.09
C ASN A 163 16.89 7.09 21.39
N ILE A 164 15.85 7.85 21.75
CA ILE A 164 15.89 9.26 22.18
C ILE A 164 16.25 10.29 21.09
N TYR A 165 15.23 10.70 20.35
CA TYR A 165 15.23 12.00 19.67
C TYR A 165 15.32 13.11 20.73
N THR A 166 16.25 14.05 20.58
CA THR A 166 16.25 15.23 21.46
C THR A 166 14.99 16.07 21.22
N SER A 167 14.45 16.74 22.24
CA SER A 167 13.30 17.63 22.07
C SER A 167 13.57 18.78 21.07
N ALA A 168 14.84 19.09 20.80
CA ALA A 168 15.24 20.03 19.75
C ALA A 168 15.17 19.42 18.33
N CYS A 169 15.35 18.11 18.19
CA CYS A 169 15.15 17.38 16.95
C CYS A 169 13.64 17.20 16.66
N LEU A 170 12.86 16.73 17.65
CA LEU A 170 11.40 16.59 17.53
C LEU A 170 10.72 17.90 17.09
N ARG A 171 11.09 19.05 17.69
CA ARG A 171 10.58 20.37 17.25
C ARG A 171 10.88 20.69 15.78
N LYS A 172 12.00 20.23 15.22
CA LYS A 172 12.33 20.42 13.80
C LYS A 172 11.55 19.47 12.90
N ILE A 173 11.31 18.24 13.34
CA ILE A 173 10.44 17.26 12.65
C ILE A 173 9.00 17.80 12.59
N TYR A 174 8.45 18.31 13.70
CA TYR A 174 7.10 18.87 13.71
C TYR A 174 7.00 20.14 12.86
N ALA A 175 7.98 21.05 12.99
CA ALA A 175 8.06 22.23 12.12
C ALA A 175 8.23 21.87 10.62
N PHE A 176 8.81 20.71 10.30
CA PHE A 176 8.82 20.19 8.94
C PHE A 176 7.43 19.74 8.49
N PHE A 177 6.70 18.96 9.28
CA PHE A 177 5.32 18.56 8.97
C PHE A 177 4.38 19.78 8.84
N ASP A 178 4.49 20.76 9.73
CA ASP A 178 3.80 22.05 9.61
C ASP A 178 4.13 22.76 8.28
N SER A 179 5.42 22.72 7.87
CA SER A 179 5.88 23.39 6.64
C SER A 179 5.43 22.72 5.34
N ILE A 180 5.05 21.43 5.35
CA ILE A 180 4.56 20.75 4.15
C ILE A 180 3.05 20.88 3.96
N ILE A 181 2.27 21.14 5.02
CA ILE A 181 0.80 21.28 4.97
C ILE A 181 0.32 22.13 3.78
N PRO A 182 0.86 23.34 3.50
CA PRO A 182 0.40 24.16 2.37
C PRO A 182 0.67 23.57 0.97
N LEU A 183 1.60 22.62 0.87
CA LEU A 183 1.93 21.90 -0.37
C LEU A 183 0.99 20.69 -0.60
N CYS A 184 0.36 20.19 0.47
CA CYS A 184 -0.40 18.95 0.49
C CYS A 184 -1.89 19.11 0.13
N GLY A 185 -2.27 20.17 -0.61
CA GLY A 185 -3.66 20.48 -0.95
C GLY A 185 -4.39 19.45 -1.85
N ARG A 186 -3.68 18.45 -2.38
CA ARG A 186 -4.23 17.32 -3.15
C ARG A 186 -4.19 15.98 -2.38
N VAL A 187 -3.65 15.98 -1.17
CA VAL A 187 -3.51 14.77 -0.36
C VAL A 187 -4.89 14.38 0.18
N THR A 188 -5.32 13.18 -0.19
CA THR A 188 -6.57 12.51 0.21
C THR A 188 -6.29 11.16 0.88
N GLY A 189 -5.02 10.78 1.04
CA GLY A 189 -4.60 9.56 1.72
C GLY A 189 -3.41 9.79 2.65
N LEU A 190 -3.45 9.19 3.84
CA LEU A 190 -2.33 9.14 4.78
C LEU A 190 -2.02 7.68 5.13
N ARG A 191 -0.74 7.32 5.15
CA ARG A 191 -0.23 6.05 5.69
C ARG A 191 0.82 6.37 6.76
N PHE A 192 0.78 5.69 7.89
CA PHE A 192 1.79 5.79 8.96
C PHE A 192 2.33 4.40 9.26
N THR A 193 3.61 4.14 9.00
CA THR A 193 4.17 2.79 9.11
C THR A 193 5.20 2.70 10.23
N ARG A 194 4.97 1.71 11.11
CA ARG A 194 5.88 1.18 12.14
C ARG A 194 6.25 2.18 13.22
N ASP A 195 5.65 2.07 14.39
CA ASP A 195 5.99 2.90 15.54
C ASP A 195 6.27 2.08 16.81
N THR A 196 7.18 2.58 17.65
CA THR A 196 7.31 2.20 19.07
C THR A 196 7.71 3.40 19.95
N CYS A 197 7.64 4.63 19.44
CA CYS A 197 8.11 5.87 20.07
C CYS A 197 6.95 6.86 20.23
N ILE A 198 6.25 6.75 21.36
CA ILE A 198 5.10 7.59 21.77
C ILE A 198 5.33 9.08 21.52
N GLU A 199 6.56 9.57 21.70
CA GLU A 199 6.94 10.96 21.49
C GLU A 199 6.64 11.44 20.05
N ILE A 200 6.93 10.61 19.03
CA ILE A 200 6.66 10.94 17.62
C ILE A 200 5.16 10.90 17.31
N VAL A 201 4.39 9.99 17.91
CA VAL A 201 2.93 9.90 17.70
C VAL A 201 2.22 11.22 18.04
N GLU A 202 2.74 12.03 18.96
CA GLU A 202 2.10 13.28 19.44
C GLU A 202 1.72 14.28 18.34
N PHE A 203 2.40 14.31 17.19
CA PHE A 203 2.02 15.22 16.09
C PHE A 203 0.87 14.69 15.23
N MET A 204 0.64 13.36 15.23
CA MET A 204 -0.32 12.70 14.33
C MET A 204 -1.74 13.27 14.40
N PRO A 205 -2.35 13.51 15.59
CA PRO A 205 -3.72 14.01 15.65
C PRO A 205 -3.88 15.33 14.90
N ARG A 206 -3.03 16.33 15.18
CA ARG A 206 -3.08 17.65 14.52
C ARG A 206 -2.80 17.57 13.01
N PHE A 207 -1.89 16.68 12.62
CA PHE A 207 -1.60 16.48 11.20
C PHE A 207 -2.82 15.87 10.49
N ILE A 208 -3.46 14.85 11.05
CA ILE A 208 -4.68 14.23 10.52
C ILE A 208 -5.84 15.25 10.45
N GLU A 209 -6.06 16.05 11.50
CA GLU A 209 -7.08 17.12 11.53
C GLU A 209 -6.97 18.07 10.33
N THR A 210 -5.75 18.33 9.85
CA THR A 210 -5.48 19.21 8.70
C THR A 210 -5.99 18.66 7.36
N PHE A 211 -6.27 17.35 7.27
CA PHE A 211 -6.78 16.67 6.08
C PHE A 211 -8.22 16.17 6.26
N ALA A 212 -8.85 16.34 7.44
CA ALA A 212 -10.09 15.66 7.81
C ALA A 212 -11.28 15.90 6.86
N ASP A 213 -11.34 17.05 6.18
CA ASP A 213 -12.39 17.39 5.21
C ASP A 213 -12.31 16.59 3.89
N ARG A 214 -11.13 16.02 3.57
CA ARG A 214 -10.80 15.41 2.28
C ARG A 214 -10.09 14.06 2.39
N LEU A 215 -9.86 13.55 3.60
CA LEU A 215 -9.18 12.28 3.83
C LEU A 215 -10.13 11.12 3.54
N VAL A 216 -9.74 10.30 2.55
CA VAL A 216 -10.50 9.19 1.98
C VAL A 216 -9.83 7.84 2.25
N LEU A 217 -8.49 7.84 2.36
CA LEU A 217 -7.66 6.67 2.67
C LEU A 217 -6.87 6.93 3.96
N PHE A 218 -6.88 5.97 4.88
CA PHE A 218 -6.06 6.02 6.10
C PHE A 218 -5.49 4.65 6.42
N GLN A 219 -4.18 4.58 6.62
CA GLN A 219 -3.53 3.32 6.97
C GLN A 219 -2.52 3.47 8.09
N THR A 220 -2.43 2.46 8.95
CA THR A 220 -1.42 2.38 10.00
C THR A 220 -0.83 0.98 10.13
N ASP A 221 0.40 0.89 10.60
CA ASP A 221 1.09 -0.34 11.01
C ASP A 221 1.79 -0.12 12.34
N LEU A 222 1.52 -0.94 13.36
CA LEU A 222 2.03 -0.81 14.74
C LEU A 222 1.67 0.52 15.41
N ILE A 223 0.38 0.93 15.34
CA ILE A 223 -0.12 2.16 15.99
C ILE A 223 -1.40 1.84 16.74
N TYR A 224 -1.36 2.06 18.06
CA TYR A 224 -2.47 1.83 18.99
C TYR A 224 -3.37 3.07 19.06
N PHE A 225 -4.69 2.88 19.14
CA PHE A 225 -5.68 3.97 19.06
C PHE A 225 -6.30 4.37 20.40
N ASN A 226 -5.59 4.11 21.50
CA ASN A 226 -6.03 4.43 22.86
C ASN A 226 -5.93 5.93 23.21
N ASP A 227 -5.21 6.73 22.40
CA ASP A 227 -5.15 8.19 22.55
C ASP A 227 -6.49 8.87 22.16
N PRO A 228 -7.16 9.57 23.08
CA PRO A 228 -8.39 10.31 22.79
C PRO A 228 -8.21 11.40 21.71
N LEU A 229 -7.03 11.99 21.56
CA LEU A 229 -6.77 13.03 20.55
C LEU A 229 -6.71 12.41 19.15
N LEU A 230 -6.00 11.30 18.98
CA LEU A 230 -5.99 10.53 17.73
C LEU A 230 -7.40 10.05 17.35
N GLN A 231 -8.16 9.50 18.30
CA GLN A 231 -9.57 9.16 18.05
C GLN A 231 -10.40 10.37 17.63
N GLN A 232 -10.25 11.53 18.28
CA GLN A 232 -10.96 12.75 17.93
C GLN A 232 -10.63 13.21 16.50
N ALA A 233 -9.35 13.24 16.12
CA ALA A 233 -8.91 13.61 14.77
C ALA A 233 -9.54 12.70 13.70
N LEU A 234 -9.58 11.39 13.96
CA LEU A 234 -10.19 10.40 13.07
C LEU A 234 -11.73 10.53 12.95
N ARG A 235 -12.43 10.93 14.03
CA ARG A 235 -13.88 11.21 14.00
C ARG A 235 -14.25 12.41 13.12
N LEU A 236 -13.33 13.36 12.92
CA LEU A 236 -13.55 14.49 12.01
C LEU A 236 -13.45 14.06 10.53
N CYS A 237 -12.80 12.92 10.24
CA CYS A 237 -12.54 12.43 8.90
C CYS A 237 -13.77 11.76 8.25
N THR A 238 -14.84 12.51 8.02
CA THR A 238 -16.14 11.96 7.58
C THR A 238 -16.18 11.40 6.14
N GLN A 239 -15.14 11.64 5.34
CA GLN A 239 -15.06 11.21 3.93
C GLN A 239 -14.31 9.87 3.72
N MET A 240 -13.94 9.17 4.79
CA MET A 240 -13.23 7.88 4.73
C MET A 240 -13.97 6.85 3.87
N ARG A 241 -13.20 6.13 3.05
CA ARG A 241 -13.66 5.02 2.20
C ARG A 241 -12.81 3.78 2.33
N ASP A 242 -11.49 3.92 2.49
CA ASP A 242 -10.55 2.81 2.62
C ASP A 242 -9.71 2.99 3.88
N VAL A 243 -9.79 2.03 4.82
CA VAL A 243 -9.01 2.04 6.05
C VAL A 243 -8.30 0.71 6.27
N GLU A 244 -7.02 0.77 6.67
CA GLU A 244 -6.17 -0.40 6.91
C GLU A 244 -5.40 -0.23 8.22
N PHE A 245 -5.60 -1.14 9.17
CA PHE A 245 -5.02 -1.08 10.51
C PHE A 245 -4.24 -2.36 10.75
N ALA A 246 -2.94 -2.33 10.52
CA ALA A 246 -2.04 -3.46 10.76
C ALA A 246 -1.43 -3.41 12.16
N ASN A 247 -1.31 -4.59 12.78
CA ASN A 247 -0.68 -4.79 14.08
C ASN A 247 -1.16 -3.78 15.14
N THR A 248 -2.46 -3.82 15.45
CA THR A 248 -3.07 -2.98 16.51
C THR A 248 -4.26 -3.68 17.18
N ASP A 249 -4.70 -3.15 18.33
CA ASP A 249 -6.07 -3.38 18.80
C ASP A 249 -7.04 -2.53 17.98
N ILE A 250 -7.86 -3.19 17.16
CA ILE A 250 -8.89 -2.51 16.36
C ILE A 250 -10.15 -2.18 17.17
N ASN A 251 -10.30 -2.65 18.41
CA ASN A 251 -11.46 -2.31 19.25
C ASN A 251 -11.54 -0.84 19.62
N ASP A 252 -10.39 -0.17 19.76
CA ASP A 252 -10.31 1.29 20.00
C ASP A 252 -11.04 2.08 18.88
N LEU A 253 -11.08 1.54 17.66
CA LEU A 253 -11.76 2.16 16.51
C LEU A 253 -13.29 2.04 16.60
N ALA A 254 -13.84 1.25 17.53
CA ALA A 254 -15.28 1.06 17.65
C ALA A 254 -16.01 2.40 17.88
N ASP A 255 -15.45 3.35 18.64
CA ASP A 255 -16.06 4.69 18.82
C ASP A 255 -15.66 5.70 17.74
N VAL A 256 -14.96 5.28 16.69
CA VAL A 256 -14.54 6.09 15.55
C VAL A 256 -15.33 5.74 14.29
N VAL A 257 -15.49 4.44 14.00
CA VAL A 257 -16.25 3.90 12.85
C VAL A 257 -17.64 4.54 12.61
N PRO A 258 -18.46 4.89 13.63
CA PRO A 258 -19.75 5.54 13.42
C PRO A 258 -19.71 6.87 12.64
N TYR A 259 -18.53 7.50 12.54
CA TYR A 259 -18.31 8.76 11.83
C TYR A 259 -17.90 8.56 10.35
N TRP A 260 -17.80 7.30 9.89
CA TRP A 260 -17.40 6.94 8.52
C TRP A 260 -18.54 6.26 7.73
N PRO A 261 -19.67 6.94 7.46
CA PRO A 261 -20.84 6.34 6.81
C PRO A 261 -20.61 5.97 5.32
N HIS A 262 -19.49 6.42 4.74
CA HIS A 262 -19.12 6.16 3.34
C HIS A 262 -18.05 5.08 3.19
N LEU A 263 -17.71 4.38 4.28
CA LEU A 263 -16.69 3.35 4.27
C LEU A 263 -17.06 2.18 3.35
N ARG A 264 -16.10 1.78 2.49
CA ARG A 264 -16.22 0.67 1.54
C ARG A 264 -15.25 -0.46 1.85
N THR A 265 -14.05 -0.12 2.33
CA THR A 265 -13.03 -1.08 2.73
C THR A 265 -12.70 -0.87 4.20
N PHE A 266 -12.85 -1.92 5.01
CA PHE A 266 -12.25 -2.00 6.34
C PHE A 266 -11.29 -3.18 6.39
N ARG A 267 -10.02 -2.93 6.72
CA ARG A 267 -9.02 -3.95 6.98
C ARG A 267 -8.44 -3.78 8.37
N GLY A 268 -8.54 -4.80 9.21
CA GLY A 268 -7.91 -4.88 10.51
C GLY A 268 -7.06 -6.15 10.63
N TYR A 269 -5.81 -5.99 11.06
CA TYR A 269 -4.90 -7.08 11.38
C TYR A 269 -4.49 -7.01 12.85
N HIS A 270 -4.73 -8.10 13.56
CA HIS A 270 -4.45 -8.22 14.97
C HIS A 270 -2.94 -8.20 15.23
N ASP A 271 -2.51 -7.39 16.20
CA ASP A 271 -1.16 -7.51 16.77
C ASP A 271 -1.05 -8.82 17.58
N PRO A 272 -0.15 -9.76 17.22
CA PRO A 272 0.01 -11.01 17.95
C PRO A 272 0.47 -10.85 19.40
N GLU A 273 1.02 -9.69 19.80
CA GLU A 273 1.44 -9.44 21.19
C GLU A 273 0.26 -9.17 22.14
N ILE A 274 -0.91 -8.77 21.62
CA ILE A 274 -2.09 -8.40 22.44
C ILE A 274 -2.87 -9.65 22.90
N GLY A 275 -2.77 -10.76 22.17
CA GLY A 275 -3.54 -11.99 22.43
C GLY A 275 -5.02 -11.87 22.09
N ASP A 276 -5.79 -12.96 22.20
CA ASP A 276 -7.17 -13.03 21.69
C ASP A 276 -8.08 -11.87 22.18
N ILE A 277 -8.50 -11.01 21.25
CA ILE A 277 -9.41 -9.88 21.52
C ILE A 277 -10.79 -10.12 20.90
N ASN A 278 -11.85 -9.87 21.69
CA ASN A 278 -13.21 -9.89 21.18
C ASN A 278 -13.50 -8.62 20.37
N VAL A 279 -13.98 -8.78 19.13
CA VAL A 279 -14.25 -7.66 18.21
C VAL A 279 -15.72 -7.48 17.85
N ASP A 280 -16.63 -8.17 18.53
CA ASP A 280 -18.07 -8.12 18.23
C ASP A 280 -18.61 -6.68 18.27
N SER A 281 -18.16 -5.88 19.25
CA SER A 281 -18.55 -4.46 19.40
C SER A 281 -18.21 -3.62 18.16
N LEU A 282 -17.00 -3.79 17.62
CA LEU A 282 -16.56 -3.15 16.38
C LEU A 282 -17.40 -3.63 15.18
N VAL A 283 -17.60 -4.95 15.07
CA VAL A 283 -18.37 -5.58 13.98
C VAL A 283 -19.82 -5.10 13.96
N TYR A 284 -20.49 -5.00 15.11
CA TYR A 284 -21.85 -4.43 15.21
C TYR A 284 -21.90 -2.96 14.75
N LYS A 285 -20.87 -2.17 15.04
CA LYS A 285 -20.83 -0.75 14.63
C LYS A 285 -20.50 -0.61 13.14
N LEU A 286 -19.58 -1.40 12.59
CA LEU A 286 -19.34 -1.50 11.14
C LEU A 286 -20.65 -1.84 10.40
N ALA A 287 -21.35 -2.89 10.84
CA ALA A 287 -22.63 -3.30 10.27
C ALA A 287 -23.69 -2.19 10.30
N LYS A 288 -23.77 -1.45 11.41
CA LYS A 288 -24.82 -0.45 11.65
C LYS A 288 -24.56 0.88 10.92
N PHE A 289 -23.31 1.30 10.80
CA PHE A 289 -22.94 2.62 10.29
C PHE A 289 -22.31 2.58 8.89
N CYS A 290 -21.66 1.49 8.50
CA CYS A 290 -20.96 1.33 7.23
C CYS A 290 -21.71 0.36 6.28
N MET A 291 -22.99 0.60 6.03
CA MET A 291 -23.85 -0.26 5.19
C MET A 291 -23.42 -0.36 3.70
N HIS A 292 -22.44 0.45 3.28
CA HIS A 292 -21.86 0.45 1.94
C HIS A 292 -20.53 -0.34 1.84
N LEU A 293 -20.22 -1.16 2.84
CA LEU A 293 -19.00 -1.99 2.86
C LEU A 293 -18.99 -3.00 1.69
N GLU A 294 -17.90 -2.97 0.93
CA GLU A 294 -17.57 -3.86 -0.19
C GLU A 294 -16.46 -4.85 0.20
N GLU A 295 -15.59 -4.48 1.15
CA GLU A 295 -14.51 -5.31 1.68
C GLU A 295 -14.41 -5.22 3.20
N ALA A 296 -14.45 -6.38 3.86
CA ALA A 296 -14.24 -6.54 5.30
C ALA A 296 -13.14 -7.58 5.54
N VAL A 297 -12.03 -7.15 6.13
CA VAL A 297 -10.91 -8.02 6.52
C VAL A 297 -10.68 -7.88 8.02
N LEU A 298 -10.81 -9.00 8.73
CA LEU A 298 -10.59 -9.18 10.16
C LEU A 298 -9.78 -10.48 10.33
N VAL A 299 -8.50 -10.45 9.95
CA VAL A 299 -7.60 -11.62 10.00
C VAL A 299 -6.29 -11.28 10.70
N ASN A 300 -5.48 -12.29 10.98
CA ASN A 300 -4.13 -12.13 11.48
C ASN A 300 -3.15 -13.00 10.69
N ASP A 301 -1.85 -12.74 10.92
CA ASP A 301 -0.75 -13.43 10.23
C ASP A 301 -0.26 -14.68 10.98
N ASP A 302 -0.57 -14.83 12.27
CA ASP A 302 -0.34 -16.05 13.06
C ASP A 302 -1.67 -16.73 13.42
N LEU A 303 -1.77 -18.05 13.21
CA LEU A 303 -2.94 -18.84 13.59
C LEU A 303 -3.01 -19.14 15.10
N ALA A 304 -1.98 -18.78 15.88
CA ALA A 304 -1.92 -19.04 17.33
C ALA A 304 -2.74 -18.05 18.17
N THR A 305 -2.91 -16.81 17.71
CA THR A 305 -3.89 -15.85 18.22
C THR A 305 -5.06 -15.78 17.24
N CYS A 306 -6.16 -15.10 17.60
CA CYS A 306 -7.22 -14.76 16.65
C CYS A 306 -8.10 -13.60 17.14
N PHE A 307 -8.84 -13.01 16.20
CA PHE A 307 -10.00 -12.20 16.57
C PHE A 307 -11.10 -13.12 17.14
N ASP A 308 -11.51 -12.87 18.37
CA ASP A 308 -12.61 -13.57 19.02
C ASP A 308 -13.96 -12.99 18.56
N VAL A 309 -14.37 -13.33 17.34
CA VAL A 309 -15.64 -12.88 16.74
C VAL A 309 -16.69 -13.99 16.74
N THR A 310 -17.93 -13.65 17.08
CA THR A 310 -19.05 -14.60 17.15
C THR A 310 -19.90 -14.67 15.88
N ASP A 311 -20.55 -15.81 15.66
CA ASP A 311 -21.53 -15.97 14.59
C ASP A 311 -22.61 -14.89 14.64
N THR A 312 -23.08 -14.49 15.84
CA THR A 312 -24.10 -13.45 16.01
C THR A 312 -23.64 -12.11 15.42
N ALA A 313 -22.42 -11.68 15.73
CA ALA A 313 -21.87 -10.41 15.23
C ALA A 313 -21.61 -10.47 13.72
N MET A 314 -20.99 -11.54 13.23
CA MET A 314 -20.76 -11.70 11.78
C MET A 314 -22.07 -11.81 11.01
N CYS A 315 -23.04 -12.61 11.46
CA CYS A 315 -24.35 -12.70 10.82
C CYS A 315 -25.10 -11.37 10.82
N PHE A 316 -24.86 -10.49 11.80
CA PHE A 316 -25.40 -9.13 11.80
C PHE A 316 -24.70 -8.26 10.73
N LEU A 317 -23.37 -8.33 10.60
CA LEU A 317 -22.61 -7.67 9.52
C LEU A 317 -23.09 -8.08 8.14
N LEU A 318 -23.16 -9.40 7.87
CA LEU A 318 -23.54 -9.94 6.56
C LEU A 318 -24.94 -9.49 6.13
N LYS A 319 -25.88 -9.36 7.07
CA LYS A 319 -27.27 -8.92 6.80
C LYS A 319 -27.39 -7.41 6.53
N HIS A 320 -26.44 -6.59 7.00
CA HIS A 320 -26.47 -5.12 6.83
C HIS A 320 -25.48 -4.59 5.78
N CYS A 321 -24.51 -5.40 5.37
CA CYS A 321 -23.54 -5.09 4.31
C CYS A 321 -23.69 -6.03 3.10
N PRO A 322 -24.84 -6.03 2.38
CA PRO A 322 -25.12 -6.98 1.28
C PRO A 322 -24.27 -6.75 0.02
N ASN A 323 -23.51 -5.65 -0.04
CA ASN A 323 -22.61 -5.32 -1.13
C ASN A 323 -21.19 -5.89 -0.94
N LEU A 324 -20.94 -6.66 0.13
CA LEU A 324 -19.65 -7.29 0.39
C LEU A 324 -19.26 -8.23 -0.77
N ARG A 325 -18.15 -7.87 -1.42
CA ARG A 325 -17.45 -8.65 -2.45
C ARG A 325 -16.29 -9.41 -1.86
N HIS A 326 -15.66 -8.88 -0.82
CA HIS A 326 -14.49 -9.48 -0.19
C HIS A 326 -14.74 -9.61 1.31
N LEU A 327 -14.65 -10.84 1.81
CA LEU A 327 -14.75 -11.14 3.23
C LEU A 327 -13.56 -12.01 3.64
N ALA A 328 -12.77 -11.54 4.58
CA ALA A 328 -11.71 -12.32 5.20
C ALA A 328 -11.87 -12.26 6.72
N VAL A 329 -11.99 -13.41 7.38
CA VAL A 329 -12.19 -13.50 8.83
C VAL A 329 -11.36 -14.61 9.45
N ALA A 330 -10.69 -14.29 10.56
CA ALA A 330 -10.11 -15.26 11.48
C ALA A 330 -10.99 -15.33 12.73
N GLY A 331 -11.40 -16.52 13.17
CA GLY A 331 -12.32 -16.62 14.31
C GLY A 331 -12.57 -18.03 14.83
N HIS A 332 -11.96 -18.37 15.97
CA HIS A 332 -12.08 -19.70 16.59
C HIS A 332 -13.50 -20.11 17.01
N ARG A 333 -14.42 -19.14 17.15
CA ARG A 333 -15.82 -19.35 17.55
C ARG A 333 -16.81 -19.44 16.40
N LEU A 334 -16.41 -19.13 15.17
CA LEU A 334 -17.29 -19.19 14.01
C LEU A 334 -17.67 -20.63 13.68
N THR A 335 -18.94 -20.84 13.32
CA THR A 335 -19.48 -22.16 12.97
C THR A 335 -20.14 -22.16 11.59
N ASP A 336 -20.72 -23.28 11.22
CA ASP A 336 -21.54 -23.41 10.01
C ASP A 336 -22.74 -22.45 9.96
N GLU A 337 -23.20 -21.86 11.09
CA GLU A 337 -24.23 -20.80 11.07
C GLU A 337 -23.76 -19.57 10.27
N PHE A 338 -22.52 -19.12 10.48
CA PHE A 338 -21.92 -18.03 9.72
C PHE A 338 -21.88 -18.34 8.22
N LEU A 339 -21.48 -19.55 7.82
CA LEU A 339 -21.46 -19.96 6.42
C LEU A 339 -22.86 -19.96 5.79
N HIS A 340 -23.87 -20.43 6.53
CA HIS A 340 -25.25 -20.46 6.05
C HIS A 340 -25.80 -19.05 5.79
N VAL A 341 -25.51 -18.10 6.68
CA VAL A 341 -25.89 -16.69 6.48
C VAL A 341 -25.05 -16.05 5.37
N ALA A 342 -23.75 -16.29 5.30
CA ALA A 342 -22.89 -15.74 4.26
C ALA A 342 -23.33 -16.20 2.85
N LYS A 343 -23.75 -17.46 2.70
CA LYS A 343 -24.28 -18.02 1.44
C LYS A 343 -25.57 -17.34 0.97
N THR A 344 -26.42 -16.89 1.90
CA THR A 344 -27.74 -16.31 1.57
C THR A 344 -27.72 -14.79 1.51
N ALA A 345 -26.87 -14.13 2.29
CA ALA A 345 -26.78 -12.67 2.36
C ALA A 345 -25.86 -12.04 1.30
N LEU A 346 -24.82 -12.74 0.84
CA LEU A 346 -23.78 -12.18 -0.04
C LEU A 346 -23.76 -12.80 -1.46
N PRO A 347 -24.74 -12.50 -2.33
CA PRO A 347 -24.77 -13.05 -3.69
C PRO A 347 -23.65 -12.53 -4.60
N GLN A 348 -23.02 -11.39 -4.25
CA GLN A 348 -21.93 -10.77 -5.00
C GLN A 348 -20.54 -11.09 -4.42
N LEU A 349 -20.42 -12.05 -3.51
CA LEU A 349 -19.13 -12.39 -2.88
C LEU A 349 -18.16 -12.94 -3.92
N GLU A 350 -17.09 -12.19 -4.18
CA GLU A 350 -16.02 -12.52 -5.13
C GLU A 350 -14.84 -13.24 -4.45
N ARG A 351 -14.56 -12.94 -3.17
CA ARG A 351 -13.46 -13.55 -2.39
C ARG A 351 -13.89 -13.85 -0.97
N LEU A 352 -13.65 -15.07 -0.52
CA LEU A 352 -13.93 -15.54 0.84
C LEU A 352 -12.66 -16.15 1.45
N SER A 353 -12.20 -15.60 2.57
CA SER A 353 -11.11 -16.17 3.37
C SER A 353 -11.62 -16.45 4.78
N ILE A 354 -11.43 -17.67 5.23
CA ILE A 354 -11.83 -18.15 6.55
C ILE A 354 -10.58 -18.80 7.15
N ARG A 355 -10.10 -18.23 8.25
CA ARG A 355 -8.83 -18.60 8.88
C ARG A 355 -9.04 -19.06 10.32
N GLY A 356 -8.33 -20.11 10.73
CA GLY A 356 -8.32 -20.56 12.13
C GLY A 356 -9.72 -20.86 12.69
N CYS A 357 -10.64 -21.38 11.88
CA CYS A 357 -12.01 -21.70 12.27
C CYS A 357 -12.20 -23.22 12.44
N PRO A 358 -11.84 -23.82 13.60
CA PRO A 358 -11.91 -25.27 13.82
C PRO A 358 -13.33 -25.79 14.10
N ARG A 359 -14.35 -24.93 14.17
CA ARG A 359 -15.76 -25.29 14.42
C ARG A 359 -16.64 -25.19 13.16
N ILE A 360 -16.01 -25.08 12.00
CA ILE A 360 -16.68 -25.14 10.69
C ILE A 360 -16.39 -26.53 10.11
N TRP A 361 -17.45 -27.31 9.90
CA TRP A 361 -17.40 -28.63 9.27
C TRP A 361 -17.79 -28.56 7.78
N GLY A 362 -18.63 -27.59 7.42
CA GLY A 362 -19.04 -27.28 6.06
C GLY A 362 -20.37 -27.93 5.64
N ASP A 363 -21.11 -28.51 6.58
CA ASP A 363 -22.33 -29.29 6.34
C ASP A 363 -23.46 -28.50 5.64
N VAL A 364 -23.47 -27.17 5.79
CA VAL A 364 -24.55 -26.29 5.31
C VAL A 364 -24.40 -25.82 3.86
N VAL A 365 -23.26 -26.08 3.20
CA VAL A 365 -22.93 -25.49 1.88
C VAL A 365 -23.28 -26.42 0.71
N ALA A 366 -24.34 -27.23 0.85
CA ALA A 366 -24.87 -28.06 -0.24
C ALA A 366 -25.57 -27.22 -1.34
N GLY A 367 -25.21 -27.46 -2.61
CA GLY A 367 -25.78 -26.78 -3.79
C GLY A 367 -25.28 -25.35 -4.01
N LYS A 368 -25.74 -24.70 -5.09
CA LYS A 368 -25.27 -23.37 -5.54
C LYS A 368 -25.09 -22.37 -4.38
N ALA A 369 -23.86 -21.89 -4.22
CA ALA A 369 -23.44 -20.87 -3.28
C ALA A 369 -22.64 -19.82 -4.06
N TRP A 370 -22.58 -18.58 -3.56
CA TRP A 370 -21.72 -17.49 -4.05
C TRP A 370 -21.40 -17.54 -5.56
N PRO A 371 -22.35 -17.20 -6.45
CA PRO A 371 -22.19 -17.43 -7.89
C PRO A 371 -21.01 -16.68 -8.52
N GLU A 372 -20.61 -15.55 -7.92
CA GLU A 372 -19.49 -14.70 -8.35
C GLU A 372 -18.15 -15.04 -7.67
N LEU A 373 -18.09 -16.07 -6.81
CA LEU A 373 -16.90 -16.40 -6.02
C LEU A 373 -15.75 -16.86 -6.93
N LYS A 374 -14.62 -16.14 -6.85
CA LYS A 374 -13.40 -16.37 -7.63
C LYS A 374 -12.29 -16.97 -6.79
N GLU A 375 -12.20 -16.60 -5.51
CA GLU A 375 -11.12 -17.04 -4.61
C GLU A 375 -11.68 -17.53 -3.26
N LEU A 376 -11.27 -18.73 -2.84
CA LEU A 376 -11.58 -19.29 -1.52
C LEU A 376 -10.29 -19.65 -0.75
N GLU A 377 -10.21 -19.27 0.52
CA GLU A 377 -9.13 -19.63 1.44
C GLU A 377 -9.69 -20.22 2.74
N LEU A 378 -9.12 -21.35 3.17
CA LEU A 378 -9.61 -22.18 4.28
C LEU A 378 -8.49 -22.54 5.28
N GLU A 379 -7.56 -21.63 5.50
CA GLU A 379 -6.34 -21.92 6.27
C GLU A 379 -6.65 -22.15 7.75
N GLY A 380 -6.01 -23.14 8.38
CA GLY A 380 -6.27 -23.48 9.80
C GLY A 380 -7.68 -24.04 10.11
N CYS A 381 -8.53 -24.27 9.12
CA CYS A 381 -9.87 -24.85 9.30
C CYS A 381 -9.83 -26.38 9.46
N GLY A 382 -9.25 -26.87 10.57
CA GLY A 382 -8.89 -28.28 10.78
C GLY A 382 -10.04 -29.31 10.80
N SER A 383 -11.30 -28.86 10.87
CA SER A 383 -12.49 -29.73 10.90
C SER A 383 -13.23 -29.83 9.57
N LEU A 384 -12.83 -29.06 8.55
CA LEU A 384 -13.48 -29.09 7.24
C LEU A 384 -13.29 -30.45 6.54
N GLU A 385 -14.38 -31.00 6.02
CA GLU A 385 -14.37 -32.20 5.18
C GLU A 385 -14.21 -31.87 3.69
N TRP A 386 -13.79 -32.87 2.90
CA TRP A 386 -13.67 -32.73 1.43
C TRP A 386 -14.99 -32.39 0.73
N LYS A 387 -16.12 -32.85 1.29
CA LYS A 387 -17.47 -32.60 0.77
C LYS A 387 -17.78 -31.10 0.69
N PHE A 388 -17.26 -30.31 1.62
CA PHE A 388 -17.40 -28.85 1.61
C PHE A 388 -16.72 -28.24 0.38
N VAL A 389 -15.43 -28.57 0.17
CA VAL A 389 -14.66 -28.05 -0.97
C VAL A 389 -15.28 -28.47 -2.29
N GLN A 390 -15.72 -29.73 -2.41
CA GLN A 390 -16.45 -30.20 -3.58
C GLN A 390 -17.76 -29.42 -3.78
N GLY A 391 -18.56 -29.23 -2.72
CA GLY A 391 -19.82 -28.47 -2.78
C GLY A 391 -19.64 -27.01 -3.20
N VAL A 392 -18.53 -26.38 -2.80
CA VAL A 392 -18.16 -25.04 -3.31
C VAL A 392 -17.78 -25.11 -4.79
N ILE A 393 -16.90 -26.03 -5.22
CA ILE A 393 -16.48 -26.11 -6.63
C ILE A 393 -17.67 -26.39 -7.55
N ASP A 394 -18.56 -27.32 -7.17
CA ASP A 394 -19.79 -27.64 -7.90
C ASP A 394 -20.82 -26.48 -7.86
N GLY A 395 -20.77 -25.65 -6.81
CA GLY A 395 -21.71 -24.56 -6.55
C GLY A 395 -21.31 -23.19 -7.11
N CYS A 396 -20.01 -22.93 -7.27
CA CYS A 396 -19.40 -21.63 -7.59
C CYS A 396 -18.73 -21.66 -8.98
N PRO A 397 -19.46 -21.39 -10.08
CA PRO A 397 -18.93 -21.54 -11.44
C PRO A 397 -17.82 -20.52 -11.78
N ALA A 398 -17.73 -19.40 -11.06
CA ALA A 398 -16.71 -18.37 -11.23
C ALA A 398 -15.37 -18.69 -10.53
N LEU A 399 -15.27 -19.82 -9.81
CA LEU A 399 -14.15 -20.13 -8.92
C LEU A 399 -12.86 -20.42 -9.71
N LYS A 400 -11.81 -19.66 -9.37
CA LYS A 400 -10.50 -19.70 -10.04
C LYS A 400 -9.35 -20.06 -9.11
N ALA A 401 -9.46 -19.81 -7.81
CA ALA A 401 -8.42 -20.12 -6.84
C ALA A 401 -8.98 -20.72 -5.55
N VAL A 402 -8.35 -21.78 -5.05
CA VAL A 402 -8.67 -22.40 -3.77
C VAL A 402 -7.38 -22.64 -2.99
N ARG A 403 -7.27 -22.11 -1.78
CA ARG A 403 -6.25 -22.51 -0.80
C ARG A 403 -6.89 -23.50 0.17
N LEU A 404 -6.40 -24.74 0.14
CA LEU A 404 -6.90 -25.82 0.99
C LEU A 404 -6.38 -25.73 2.44
N PRO A 405 -7.12 -26.28 3.42
CA PRO A 405 -6.63 -26.49 4.77
C PRO A 405 -5.36 -27.35 4.83
N GLY A 406 -4.50 -27.12 5.83
CA GLY A 406 -3.23 -27.83 5.97
C GLY A 406 -3.33 -29.31 6.36
N HIS A 407 -4.48 -29.80 6.82
CA HIS A 407 -4.69 -31.22 7.15
C HIS A 407 -5.04 -32.09 5.93
N PHE A 408 -5.29 -31.48 4.77
CA PHE A 408 -5.56 -32.20 3.53
C PHE A 408 -4.25 -32.72 2.91
N ASN A 409 -4.09 -34.05 2.86
CA ASN A 409 -2.93 -34.69 2.23
C ASN A 409 -2.81 -34.27 0.76
N GLU A 410 -1.60 -33.91 0.34
CA GLU A 410 -1.29 -33.45 -1.02
C GLU A 410 -1.66 -34.47 -2.11
N GLU A 411 -1.46 -35.77 -1.87
CA GLU A 411 -1.83 -36.82 -2.85
C GLU A 411 -3.35 -36.87 -3.08
N MET A 412 -4.12 -36.73 -1.99
CA MET A 412 -5.58 -36.65 -2.04
C MET A 412 -6.01 -35.33 -2.72
N ALA A 413 -5.34 -34.22 -2.40
CA ALA A 413 -5.59 -32.93 -3.05
C ALA A 413 -5.37 -33.00 -4.57
N GLN A 414 -4.27 -33.60 -5.03
CA GLN A 414 -4.03 -33.82 -6.47
C GLN A 414 -5.15 -34.69 -7.08
N GLY A 415 -5.50 -35.81 -6.44
CA GLY A 415 -6.53 -36.73 -6.93
C GLY A 415 -7.94 -36.14 -7.04
N PHE A 416 -8.28 -35.14 -6.22
CA PHE A 416 -9.58 -34.44 -6.29
C PHE A 416 -9.57 -33.16 -7.12
N MET A 417 -8.48 -32.37 -7.08
CA MET A 417 -8.44 -31.05 -7.72
C MET A 417 -8.10 -31.12 -9.22
N MET A 418 -7.20 -32.02 -9.63
CA MET A 418 -6.81 -32.14 -11.05
C MET A 418 -7.98 -32.54 -11.97
N PRO A 419 -8.88 -33.49 -11.61
CA PRO A 419 -10.07 -33.80 -12.42
C PRO A 419 -11.07 -32.64 -12.55
N LEU A 420 -10.94 -31.60 -11.71
CA LEU A 420 -11.78 -30.40 -11.69
C LEU A 420 -11.09 -29.21 -12.39
N GLU A 421 -10.05 -29.48 -13.19
CA GLU A 421 -9.26 -28.49 -13.94
C GLU A 421 -8.42 -27.55 -13.05
N PHE A 422 -8.22 -27.89 -11.77
CA PHE A 422 -7.37 -27.12 -10.86
C PHE A 422 -5.93 -27.66 -10.83
N GLU A 423 -4.98 -26.82 -11.23
CA GLU A 423 -3.55 -27.07 -11.16
C GLU A 423 -2.93 -26.45 -9.89
N ARG A 424 -1.81 -27.02 -9.43
CA ARG A 424 -1.09 -26.52 -8.25
C ARG A 424 -0.24 -25.29 -8.60
N GLY A 425 -0.53 -24.16 -7.97
CA GLY A 425 0.28 -22.95 -8.06
C GLY A 425 1.66 -23.14 -7.40
N ALA A 426 2.71 -22.61 -8.03
CA ALA A 426 4.07 -22.71 -7.51
C ALA A 426 4.25 -21.91 -6.21
N ALA A 427 4.86 -22.53 -5.18
CA ALA A 427 5.09 -21.92 -3.87
C ALA A 427 5.88 -20.59 -3.89
N LYS A 428 6.56 -20.26 -5.00
CA LYS A 428 7.26 -18.98 -5.19
C LYS A 428 6.34 -17.78 -5.43
N GLU A 429 5.07 -17.97 -5.81
CA GLU A 429 4.08 -16.88 -5.87
C GLU A 429 3.56 -16.47 -4.47
N VAL A 430 3.64 -17.37 -3.48
CA VAL A 430 3.09 -17.16 -2.12
C VAL A 430 3.67 -15.89 -1.46
N GLY A 431 4.90 -15.50 -1.83
CA GLY A 431 5.57 -14.29 -1.34
C GLY A 431 5.24 -12.98 -2.08
N ARG A 432 4.47 -12.98 -3.17
CA ARG A 432 4.18 -11.76 -3.96
C ARG A 432 2.67 -11.50 -4.05
N ARG A 433 2.22 -10.45 -3.34
CA ARG A 433 0.84 -9.92 -3.36
C ARG A 433 -0.25 -10.96 -3.06
N TRP A 434 -0.48 -11.17 -1.77
CA TRP A 434 -1.86 -11.30 -1.32
C TRP A 434 -2.32 -9.89 -0.95
N TRP A 435 -3.49 -9.49 -1.46
CA TRP A 435 -3.86 -8.08 -1.67
C TRP A 435 -4.30 -7.33 -0.41
N TRP A 436 -4.34 -8.01 0.74
CA TRP A 436 -4.72 -7.42 2.02
C TRP A 436 -3.69 -6.44 2.58
N CYS A 437 -2.40 -6.72 2.37
CA CYS A 437 -1.34 -5.86 2.90
C CYS A 437 -0.84 -4.90 1.82
N SER A 438 -1.02 -3.61 2.07
CA SER A 438 -0.52 -2.53 1.22
C SER A 438 1.01 -2.44 1.21
N ASP A 439 1.70 -2.94 2.25
CA ASP A 439 3.17 -2.91 2.35
C ASP A 439 3.83 -4.16 1.71
N PRO A 440 4.67 -3.99 0.67
CA PRO A 440 5.52 -5.08 0.17
C PRO A 440 6.59 -5.56 1.17
N LEU A 441 6.81 -4.84 2.28
CA LEU A 441 7.81 -5.13 3.32
C LEU A 441 7.22 -5.65 4.64
N ALA A 442 5.90 -5.84 4.76
CA ALA A 442 5.31 -6.52 5.91
C ALA A 442 5.92 -7.93 6.07
N TYR A 443 6.13 -8.34 7.32
CA TYR A 443 6.91 -9.54 7.68
C TYR A 443 6.22 -10.84 7.24
N ARG A 444 6.39 -11.21 5.98
CA ARG A 444 5.85 -12.46 5.43
C ARG A 444 6.61 -13.66 6.00
N HIS A 445 6.05 -14.28 7.04
CA HIS A 445 6.29 -15.70 7.24
C HIS A 445 5.77 -16.46 6.01
N PRO A 446 6.60 -17.24 5.30
CA PRO A 446 6.08 -18.15 4.29
C PRO A 446 5.26 -19.21 5.02
N VAL A 447 3.93 -19.14 4.88
CA VAL A 447 3.02 -20.16 5.43
C VAL A 447 3.45 -21.52 4.90
N ARG A 448 4.04 -22.33 5.79
CA ARG A 448 4.49 -23.69 5.47
C ARG A 448 3.31 -24.64 5.60
N GLY A 449 2.59 -24.87 4.50
CA GLY A 449 1.69 -26.03 4.39
C GLY A 449 0.50 -25.87 3.44
N SER A 450 -0.02 -24.65 3.22
CA SER A 450 -1.24 -24.46 2.41
C SER A 450 -0.93 -24.37 0.91
N ALA A 451 -1.35 -25.39 0.16
CA ALA A 451 -1.23 -25.42 -1.31
C ALA A 451 -2.31 -24.54 -1.95
N ILE A 452 -1.91 -23.66 -2.87
CA ILE A 452 -2.82 -22.89 -3.71
C ILE A 452 -3.10 -23.70 -4.97
N TRP A 453 -4.38 -23.83 -5.31
CA TRP A 453 -4.87 -24.45 -6.52
C TRP A 453 -5.49 -23.37 -7.40
N ARG A 454 -5.15 -23.34 -8.69
CA ARG A 454 -5.70 -22.41 -9.67
C ARG A 454 -6.37 -23.18 -10.80
N ARG A 455 -7.56 -22.76 -11.23
CA ARG A 455 -8.20 -23.32 -12.41
C ARG A 455 -7.47 -22.83 -13.67
N SER A 456 -7.29 -23.73 -14.65
CA SER A 456 -6.64 -23.45 -15.94
C SER A 456 -7.47 -22.56 -16.88
#